data_AF-A0A285NWX8-F1
#
_entry.id   AF-A0A285NWX8-F1
#
_cell.length_a   1.000
_cell.length_b   1.000
_cell.length_c   1.000
_cell.angle_alpha   90.00
_cell.angle_beta   90.00
_cell.angle_gamma   90.00
#
_symmetry.space_group_name_H-M   'P 1'
#
loop_
_entity.id
_entity.type
_entity.pdbx_description
1 polymer ?
#
loop_
_entity_poly.entity_id
_entity_poly.type
_entity_poly.pdbx_seq_one_letter_code
_entity_poly.pdbx_strand_id
1 'polypeptide(L)'
;MPEEQPGPELATPLRGTTLVTGPSNVGKTRLTAQALEDWIDERGADGVVVLEFAPEIERDGVLLGGRLDRFVEVPSAAFHGVLAAHAPRSEGDDEREARALAADNAERALELLRAAPADPAAVFVNDATIPFQAERTDPDRLCSYCDDADAAVLNAFESDELGADHPVTSREQAALDRLVDCVGRHIRLGENGRT
;
A
#
# COMPACT_ATOMS: atom_id res chain seq x y z
N MET A 1 -0.27 39.85 -9.89
CA MET A 1 0.05 38.57 -9.25
C MET A 1 -0.82 37.54 -9.96
N PRO A 2 -0.27 36.67 -10.79
CA PRO A 2 -1.07 35.58 -11.34
C PRO A 2 -1.39 34.64 -10.18
N GLU A 3 -2.67 34.40 -9.95
CA GLU A 3 -3.15 33.36 -9.04
C GLU A 3 -2.72 32.01 -9.65
N GLU A 4 -1.85 31.30 -8.94
CA GLU A 4 -1.62 29.88 -9.21
C GLU A 4 -2.95 29.18 -9.04
N GLN A 5 -3.55 28.75 -10.15
CA GLN A 5 -4.67 27.81 -10.10
C GLN A 5 -4.12 26.51 -9.50
N PRO A 6 -4.66 26.02 -8.37
CA PRO A 6 -4.27 24.70 -7.91
C PRO A 6 -4.58 23.71 -9.04
N GLY A 7 -3.58 22.92 -9.42
CA GLY A 7 -3.79 21.81 -10.35
C GLY A 7 -4.92 20.91 -9.85
N PRO A 8 -5.53 20.08 -10.72
CA PRO A 8 -6.62 19.20 -10.30
C PRO A 8 -6.18 18.40 -9.08
N GLU A 9 -6.86 18.61 -7.96
CA GLU A 9 -6.70 17.84 -6.74
C GLU A 9 -7.02 16.39 -7.12
N LEU A 10 -5.99 15.54 -7.18
CA LEU A 10 -6.13 14.14 -7.54
C LEU A 10 -6.92 13.46 -6.42
N ALA A 11 -8.24 13.39 -6.56
CA ALA A 11 -9.11 12.66 -5.65
C ALA A 11 -9.21 11.19 -6.04
N THR A 12 -9.24 10.31 -5.04
CA THR A 12 -9.40 8.87 -5.25
C THR A 12 -10.89 8.52 -5.25
N PRO A 13 -11.42 7.81 -6.25
CA PRO A 13 -12.82 7.43 -6.23
C PRO A 13 -13.15 6.49 -5.06
N LEU A 14 -14.20 6.80 -4.30
CA LEU A 14 -14.69 5.96 -3.20
C LEU A 14 -15.68 4.88 -3.67
N ARG A 15 -15.39 4.28 -4.83
CA ARG A 15 -16.11 3.15 -5.42
C ARG A 15 -15.18 2.30 -6.29
N GLY A 16 -15.33 0.99 -6.17
CA GLY A 16 -14.47 0.01 -6.86
C GLY A 16 -13.02 0.09 -6.37
N THR A 17 -12.13 -0.58 -7.11
CA THR A 17 -10.73 -0.77 -6.69
C THR A 17 -9.80 0.22 -7.40
N THR A 18 -9.04 0.99 -6.63
CA THR A 18 -8.01 1.92 -7.11
C THR A 18 -6.64 1.55 -6.56
N LEU A 19 -5.63 1.44 -7.42
CA LEU A 19 -4.22 1.34 -7.05
C LEU A 19 -3.49 2.66 -7.32
N VAL A 20 -2.72 3.13 -6.35
CA VAL A 20 -1.85 4.31 -6.44
C VAL A 20 -0.39 3.87 -6.41
N THR A 21 0.37 4.14 -7.46
CA THR A 21 1.79 3.77 -7.56
C THR A 21 2.69 4.97 -7.79
N GLY A 22 3.99 4.76 -7.68
CA GLY A 22 5.03 5.78 -7.86
C GLY A 22 6.23 5.58 -6.94
N PRO A 23 7.29 6.39 -7.12
CA PRO A 23 8.51 6.27 -6.32
C PRO A 23 8.29 6.66 -4.85
N SER A 24 9.33 6.54 -4.04
CA SER A 24 9.28 6.98 -2.64
C SER A 24 8.92 8.47 -2.54
N ASN A 25 8.20 8.85 -1.48
CA ASN A 25 7.92 10.26 -1.14
C ASN A 25 7.11 11.11 -2.17
N VAL A 26 6.45 10.49 -3.16
CA VAL A 26 5.57 11.23 -4.10
C VAL A 26 4.13 11.42 -3.60
N GLY A 27 3.83 11.05 -2.35
CA GLY A 27 2.52 11.30 -1.73
C GLY A 27 1.50 10.15 -1.82
N LYS A 28 1.90 8.95 -2.25
CA LYS A 28 1.00 7.78 -2.35
C LYS A 28 0.23 7.49 -1.06
N THR A 29 0.96 7.36 0.06
CA THR A 29 0.38 7.12 1.39
C THR A 29 -0.57 8.24 1.80
N ARG A 30 -0.23 9.50 1.52
CA ARG A 30 -1.10 10.65 1.81
C ARG A 30 -2.40 10.58 1.00
N LEU A 31 -2.32 10.18 -0.28
CA LEU A 31 -3.50 10.03 -1.11
C LEU A 31 -4.41 8.87 -0.63
N THR A 32 -3.83 7.75 -0.23
CA THR A 32 -4.58 6.64 0.39
C THR A 32 -5.22 7.07 1.73
N ALA A 33 -4.49 7.84 2.55
CA ALA A 33 -4.99 8.35 3.82
C ALA A 33 -6.14 9.35 3.63
N GLN A 34 -6.05 10.23 2.63
CA GLN A 34 -7.14 11.14 2.28
C GLN A 34 -8.39 10.36 1.85
N ALA A 35 -8.23 9.31 1.04
CA ALA A 35 -9.38 8.48 0.64
C ALA A 35 -10.03 7.76 1.82
N LEU A 36 -9.25 7.37 2.84
CA LEU A 36 -9.76 6.79 4.08
C LEU A 36 -10.55 7.84 4.88
N GLU A 37 -10.00 9.04 5.04
CA GLU A 37 -10.68 10.16 5.71
C GLU A 37 -11.99 10.51 5.01
N ASP A 38 -11.96 10.71 3.69
CA ASP A 38 -13.13 11.02 2.87
C ASP A 38 -14.22 9.93 3.01
N TRP A 39 -13.83 8.64 3.02
CA TRP A 39 -14.78 7.55 3.24
C TRP A 39 -15.43 7.62 4.62
N ILE A 40 -14.63 7.80 5.67
CA ILE A 40 -15.12 7.86 7.05
C ILE A 40 -16.08 9.04 7.21
N ASP A 41 -15.74 10.19 6.65
CA ASP A 41 -16.57 11.40 6.70
C ASP A 41 -17.91 11.23 5.97
N GLU A 42 -17.91 10.54 4.83
CA GLU A 42 -19.12 10.32 4.04
C GLU A 42 -20.02 9.18 4.57
N ARG A 43 -19.41 8.08 5.05
CA ARG A 43 -20.09 6.79 5.25
C ARG A 43 -19.91 6.18 6.63
N GLY A 44 -19.01 6.73 7.44
CA GLY A 44 -18.63 6.19 8.74
C GLY A 44 -17.58 5.07 8.64
N ALA A 45 -17.15 4.61 9.81
CA ALA A 45 -16.05 3.65 9.96
C ALA A 45 -16.49 2.19 10.02
N ASP A 46 -17.81 1.92 10.09
CA ASP A 46 -18.33 0.56 10.19
C ASP A 46 -17.98 -0.25 8.93
N GLY A 47 -17.35 -1.40 9.12
CA GLY A 47 -16.91 -2.28 8.02
C GLY A 47 -15.67 -1.78 7.28
N VAL A 48 -15.02 -0.70 7.74
CA VAL A 48 -13.73 -0.25 7.18
C VAL A 48 -12.61 -1.17 7.62
N VAL A 49 -11.74 -1.52 6.67
CA VAL A 49 -10.55 -2.35 6.86
C VAL A 49 -9.32 -1.57 6.43
N VAL A 50 -8.36 -1.42 7.33
CA VAL A 50 -7.06 -0.80 7.06
C VAL A 50 -5.97 -1.85 7.24
N LEU A 51 -5.16 -2.05 6.21
CA LEU A 51 -4.02 -2.98 6.21
C LEU A 51 -2.72 -2.18 5.99
N GLU A 52 -1.90 -2.11 7.03
CA GLU A 52 -0.61 -1.42 7.02
C GLU A 52 0.53 -2.43 6.81
N PHE A 53 1.03 -2.53 5.58
CA PHE A 53 2.16 -3.40 5.26
C PHE A 53 3.49 -2.67 5.06
N ALA A 54 3.47 -1.33 5.06
CA ALA A 54 4.66 -0.52 4.89
C ALA A 54 5.67 -0.76 6.03
N PRO A 55 6.94 -1.09 5.74
CA PRO A 55 7.97 -1.16 6.77
C PRO A 55 8.30 0.24 7.30
N GLU A 56 8.59 0.34 8.59
CA GLU A 56 9.08 1.56 9.20
C GLU A 56 10.61 1.61 9.10
N ILE A 57 11.13 2.33 8.10
CA ILE A 57 12.58 2.42 7.86
C ILE A 57 13.08 3.82 8.20
N GLU A 58 14.02 3.94 9.14
CA GLU A 58 14.76 5.19 9.34
C GLU A 58 16.05 5.18 8.49
N ARG A 59 16.22 6.18 7.62
CA ARG A 59 17.49 6.43 6.91
C ARG A 59 17.92 7.87 7.12
N ASP A 60 19.17 8.06 7.53
CA ASP A 60 19.76 9.39 7.78
C ASP A 60 18.92 10.27 8.74
N GLY A 61 18.26 9.66 9.73
CA GLY A 61 17.36 10.35 10.67
C GLY A 61 15.99 10.73 10.09
N VAL A 62 15.68 10.28 8.87
CA VAL A 62 14.39 10.47 8.19
C VAL A 62 13.67 9.13 8.11
N LEU A 63 12.45 9.10 8.65
CA LEU A 63 11.56 7.96 8.54
C LEU A 63 11.00 7.90 7.11
N LEU A 64 11.47 6.92 6.33
CA LEU A 64 11.03 6.61 4.98
C LEU A 64 9.92 5.57 5.05
N GLY A 65 8.87 5.78 4.25
CA GLY A 65 7.63 5.03 4.39
C GLY A 65 6.78 5.63 5.52
N GLY A 66 5.48 5.75 5.25
CA GLY A 66 4.52 6.28 6.20
C GLY A 66 3.40 5.27 6.35
N ARG A 67 3.06 4.95 7.60
CA ARG A 67 1.75 4.36 7.90
C ARG A 67 0.67 5.40 7.66
N LEU A 68 -0.52 4.97 7.25
CA LEU A 68 -1.70 5.83 7.09
C LEU A 68 -2.06 6.49 8.42
N ASP A 69 -1.89 5.77 9.54
CA ASP A 69 -2.19 6.28 10.89
C ASP A 69 -1.34 7.49 11.35
N ARG A 70 -0.34 7.91 10.57
CA ARG A 70 0.39 9.16 10.76
C ARG A 70 -0.29 10.37 10.09
N PHE A 71 -1.18 10.12 9.14
CA PHE A 71 -1.87 11.13 8.34
C PHE A 71 -3.35 11.21 8.68
N VAL A 72 -3.96 10.11 9.12
CA VAL A 72 -5.38 10.01 9.46
C VAL A 72 -5.55 9.20 10.74
N GLU A 73 -6.47 9.60 11.61
CA GLU A 73 -6.83 8.79 12.78
C GLU A 73 -7.69 7.61 12.34
N VAL A 74 -7.19 6.38 12.47
CA VAL A 74 -7.97 5.17 12.17
C VAL A 74 -8.97 4.93 13.31
N PRO A 75 -10.29 5.05 13.08
CA PRO A 75 -11.27 4.93 14.15
C PRO A 75 -11.29 3.52 14.74
N SER A 76 -11.53 3.41 16.05
CA SER A 76 -11.59 2.10 16.75
C SER A 76 -12.66 1.13 16.23
N ALA A 77 -13.66 1.61 15.48
CA ALA A 77 -14.68 0.80 14.82
C ALA A 77 -14.18 0.12 13.53
N ALA A 78 -13.11 0.64 12.92
CA ALA A 78 -12.47 0.03 11.77
C ALA A 78 -11.57 -1.14 12.23
N PHE A 79 -11.47 -2.17 11.39
CA PHE A 79 -10.42 -3.16 11.55
C PHE A 79 -9.07 -2.55 11.13
N HIS A 80 -8.07 -2.60 12.00
CA HIS A 80 -6.73 -2.09 11.71
C HIS A 80 -5.70 -3.22 11.86
N GLY A 81 -5.32 -3.80 10.73
CA GLY A 81 -4.27 -4.82 10.65
C GLY A 81 -2.92 -4.18 10.39
N VAL A 82 -2.02 -4.26 11.36
CA VAL A 82 -0.68 -3.65 11.27
C VAL A 82 0.38 -4.73 11.21
N LEU A 83 1.17 -4.71 10.13
CA LEU A 83 2.36 -5.54 10.02
C LEU A 83 3.57 -4.73 10.50
N ALA A 84 4.29 -5.25 11.50
CA ALA A 84 5.66 -4.82 11.78
C ALA A 84 6.59 -5.39 10.69
N ALA A 85 6.49 -4.84 9.48
CA ALA A 85 7.11 -5.39 8.29
C ALA A 85 8.62 -5.20 8.34
N HIS A 86 9.34 -6.24 7.94
CA HIS A 86 10.75 -6.14 7.59
C HIS A 86 10.92 -5.37 6.28
N ALA A 87 12.09 -4.78 6.11
CA ALA A 87 12.58 -4.23 4.86
C ALA A 87 13.69 -5.12 4.28
N PRO A 88 13.38 -6.20 3.52
CA PRO A 88 14.36 -7.19 3.06
C PRO A 88 15.62 -6.61 2.39
N ARG A 89 15.46 -5.51 1.64
CA ARG A 89 16.56 -4.82 0.95
C ARG A 89 17.51 -4.05 1.87
N SER A 90 17.02 -3.63 3.04
CA SER A 90 17.79 -2.81 3.98
C SER A 90 18.29 -3.62 5.17
N GLU A 91 17.54 -4.64 5.59
CA GLU A 91 17.82 -5.44 6.78
C GLU A 91 18.58 -6.73 6.50
N GLY A 92 18.48 -7.30 5.28
CA GLY A 92 19.16 -8.55 4.96
C GLY A 92 20.64 -8.34 4.61
N ASP A 93 21.54 -9.09 5.27
CA ASP A 93 22.97 -9.07 4.98
C ASP A 93 23.30 -9.82 3.67
N ASP A 94 22.47 -10.80 3.32
CA ASP A 94 22.61 -11.63 2.12
C ASP A 94 21.27 -11.98 1.46
N GLU A 95 21.31 -12.58 0.26
CA GLU A 95 20.10 -12.94 -0.49
C GLU A 95 19.18 -13.92 0.26
N ARG A 96 19.76 -14.83 1.06
CA ARG A 96 18.98 -15.83 1.80
C ARG A 96 18.25 -15.16 2.95
N GLU A 97 18.91 -14.24 3.66
CA GLU A 97 18.28 -13.47 4.72
C GLU A 97 17.18 -12.56 4.19
N ALA A 98 17.44 -11.84 3.09
CA ALA A 98 16.41 -11.04 2.43
C ALA A 98 15.16 -11.88 2.05
N ARG A 99 15.35 -13.09 1.53
CA ARG A 99 14.25 -14.02 1.23
C ARG A 99 13.52 -14.49 2.48
N ALA A 100 14.23 -14.73 3.58
CA ALA A 100 13.63 -15.12 4.85
C ALA A 100 12.76 -13.99 5.43
N LEU A 101 13.25 -12.76 5.41
CA LEU A 101 12.49 -11.56 5.83
C LEU A 101 11.23 -11.36 4.99
N ALA A 102 11.34 -11.54 3.66
CA ALA A 102 10.18 -11.44 2.76
C ALA A 102 9.16 -12.57 3.01
N ALA A 103 9.62 -13.79 3.30
CA ALA A 103 8.74 -14.93 3.60
C ALA A 103 7.98 -14.71 4.92
N ASP A 104 8.67 -14.18 5.93
CA ASP A 104 8.07 -13.86 7.22
C ASP A 104 7.06 -12.70 7.12
N ASN A 105 7.35 -11.67 6.33
CA ASN A 105 6.36 -10.63 5.97
C ASN A 105 5.11 -11.24 5.32
N ALA A 106 5.29 -12.14 4.35
CA ALA A 106 4.19 -12.77 3.64
C ALA A 106 3.30 -13.62 4.56
N GLU A 107 3.89 -14.40 5.47
CA GLU A 107 3.16 -15.23 6.41
C GLU A 107 2.30 -14.38 7.36
N ARG A 108 2.91 -13.37 8.00
CA ARG A 108 2.21 -12.49 8.95
C ARG A 108 1.16 -11.61 8.27
N ALA A 109 1.43 -11.12 7.05
CA ALA A 109 0.43 -10.38 6.27
C ALA A 109 -0.79 -11.25 5.93
N LEU A 110 -0.58 -12.53 5.62
CA LEU A 110 -1.67 -13.45 5.33
C LEU A 110 -2.52 -13.73 6.58
N GLU A 111 -1.91 -13.76 7.77
CA GLU A 111 -2.66 -13.84 9.03
C GLU A 111 -3.54 -12.60 9.25
N LEU A 112 -3.02 -11.40 8.97
CA LEU A 112 -3.80 -10.16 9.06
C LEU A 112 -4.98 -10.17 8.07
N LEU A 113 -4.75 -10.59 6.83
CA LEU A 113 -5.81 -10.70 5.82
C LEU A 113 -6.88 -11.73 6.23
N ARG A 114 -6.49 -12.85 6.85
CA ARG A 114 -7.44 -13.86 7.37
C ARG A 114 -8.22 -13.38 8.60
N ALA A 115 -7.63 -12.51 9.40
CA ALA A 115 -8.28 -11.94 10.59
C ALA A 115 -9.24 -10.80 10.23
N ALA A 116 -9.09 -10.21 9.04
CA ALA A 116 -9.96 -9.14 8.57
C ALA A 116 -11.41 -9.63 8.39
N PRO A 117 -12.42 -8.76 8.57
CA PRO A 117 -13.82 -9.09 8.35
C PRO A 117 -14.06 -9.65 6.94
N ALA A 118 -14.90 -10.67 6.82
CA ALA A 118 -15.17 -11.34 5.53
C ALA A 118 -16.03 -10.52 4.56
N ASP A 119 -16.70 -9.47 5.03
CA ASP A 119 -17.59 -8.60 4.25
C ASP A 119 -17.23 -7.13 4.54
N PRO A 120 -16.12 -6.62 3.98
CA PRO A 120 -15.67 -5.25 4.20
C PRO A 120 -16.53 -4.24 3.43
N ALA A 121 -16.87 -3.12 4.06
CA ALA A 121 -17.49 -2.00 3.36
C ALA A 121 -16.46 -1.25 2.51
N ALA A 122 -15.26 -1.00 3.07
CA ALA A 122 -14.14 -0.45 2.32
C ALA A 122 -12.79 -0.99 2.81
N VAL A 123 -11.82 -1.07 1.90
CA VAL A 123 -10.48 -1.60 2.18
C VAL A 123 -9.41 -0.59 1.79
N PHE A 124 -8.52 -0.25 2.73
CA PHE A 124 -7.39 0.66 2.51
C PHE A 124 -6.09 -0.09 2.79
N VAL A 125 -5.21 -0.19 1.79
CA VAL A 125 -3.97 -0.97 1.88
C VAL A 125 -2.76 -0.09 1.62
N ASN A 126 -1.83 -0.08 2.56
CA ASN A 126 -0.58 0.65 2.45
C ASN A 126 0.57 -0.31 2.15
N ASP A 127 1.32 -0.04 1.08
CA ASP A 127 2.37 -0.88 0.49
C ASP A 127 1.91 -2.33 0.19
N ALA A 128 0.94 -2.44 -0.71
CA ALA A 128 0.26 -3.67 -1.09
C ALA A 128 1.15 -4.77 -1.67
N THR A 129 2.39 -4.48 -2.10
CA THR A 129 3.32 -5.48 -2.65
C THR A 129 4.13 -6.21 -1.59
N ILE A 130 4.27 -5.67 -0.37
CA ILE A 130 5.10 -6.24 0.70
C ILE A 130 4.74 -7.71 1.01
N PRO A 131 3.45 -8.10 1.12
CA PRO A 131 3.08 -9.50 1.35
C PRO A 131 3.50 -10.48 0.24
N PHE A 132 3.84 -9.97 -0.93
CA PHE A 132 4.02 -10.76 -2.16
C PHE A 132 5.47 -10.85 -2.63
N GLN A 133 6.42 -10.35 -1.83
CA GLN A 133 7.85 -10.38 -2.13
C GLN A 133 8.49 -11.79 -2.03
N ALA A 134 7.79 -12.76 -1.44
CA ALA A 134 8.26 -14.14 -1.31
C ALA A 134 7.79 -15.08 -2.45
N GLU A 135 8.38 -16.28 -2.55
CA GLU A 135 8.14 -17.20 -3.67
C GLU A 135 6.76 -17.86 -3.70
N ARG A 136 6.12 -18.04 -2.53
CA ARG A 136 4.84 -18.75 -2.36
C ARG A 136 3.75 -17.80 -1.91
N THR A 137 3.49 -16.80 -2.71
CA THR A 137 2.52 -15.74 -2.44
C THR A 137 1.51 -15.67 -3.58
N ASP A 138 0.35 -15.09 -3.29
CA ASP A 138 -0.79 -15.10 -4.20
C ASP A 138 -1.54 -13.76 -4.13
N PRO A 139 -1.16 -12.78 -4.98
CA PRO A 139 -1.81 -11.47 -5.03
C PRO A 139 -3.32 -11.53 -5.32
N ASP A 140 -3.81 -12.62 -5.93
CA ASP A 140 -5.24 -12.81 -6.22
C ASP A 140 -6.08 -12.79 -4.95
N ARG A 141 -5.53 -13.25 -3.82
CA ARG A 141 -6.23 -13.23 -2.53
C ARG A 141 -6.55 -11.81 -2.08
N LEU A 142 -5.62 -10.88 -2.24
CA LEU A 142 -5.86 -9.48 -1.90
C LEU A 142 -6.79 -8.83 -2.92
N CYS A 143 -6.61 -9.10 -4.21
CA CYS A 143 -7.50 -8.61 -5.26
C CYS A 143 -8.95 -9.03 -5.02
N SER A 144 -9.22 -10.33 -4.79
CA SER A 144 -10.58 -10.82 -4.51
C SER A 144 -11.15 -10.20 -3.25
N TYR A 145 -10.35 -10.05 -2.20
CA TYR A 145 -10.81 -9.40 -0.96
C TYR A 145 -11.18 -7.93 -1.17
N CYS A 146 -10.43 -7.21 -2.00
CA CYS A 146 -10.74 -5.83 -2.36
C CYS A 146 -11.97 -5.70 -3.28
N ASP A 147 -12.19 -6.66 -4.17
CA ASP A 147 -13.32 -6.67 -5.10
C ASP A 147 -14.67 -6.92 -4.40
N ASP A 148 -14.66 -7.58 -3.23
CA ASP A 148 -15.86 -7.79 -2.41
C ASP A 148 -16.33 -6.49 -1.70
N ALA A 149 -15.47 -5.47 -1.62
CA ALA A 149 -15.79 -4.19 -0.98
C ALA A 149 -16.48 -3.19 -1.92
N ASP A 150 -17.26 -2.26 -1.37
CA ASP A 150 -17.83 -1.15 -2.16
C ASP A 150 -16.71 -0.24 -2.72
N ALA A 151 -15.61 -0.09 -1.98
CA ALA A 151 -14.41 0.60 -2.44
C ALA A 151 -13.14 -0.01 -1.84
N ALA A 152 -12.08 -0.02 -2.64
CA ALA A 152 -10.75 -0.36 -2.17
C ALA A 152 -9.71 0.61 -2.72
N VAL A 153 -8.84 1.12 -1.85
CA VAL A 153 -7.73 2.00 -2.23
C VAL A 153 -6.43 1.41 -1.71
N LEU A 154 -5.57 1.03 -2.64
CA LEU A 154 -4.28 0.44 -2.37
C LEU A 154 -3.19 1.40 -2.82
N ASN A 155 -2.04 1.39 -2.15
CA ASN A 155 -0.82 1.95 -2.72
C ASN A 155 0.31 0.93 -2.79
N ALA A 156 1.26 1.17 -3.68
CA ALA A 156 2.47 0.36 -3.80
C ALA A 156 3.64 1.20 -4.34
N PHE A 157 4.85 0.78 -4.00
CA PHE A 157 6.06 1.34 -4.61
C PHE A 157 6.22 0.90 -6.07
N GLU A 158 6.51 1.85 -6.95
CA GLU A 158 6.88 1.62 -8.36
C GLU A 158 8.02 2.58 -8.72
N SER A 159 9.24 2.07 -8.86
CA SER A 159 10.39 2.81 -9.41
C SER A 159 11.49 1.85 -9.84
N ASP A 160 12.34 2.30 -10.76
CA ASP A 160 13.56 1.60 -11.18
C ASP A 160 14.70 1.75 -10.15
N GLU A 161 14.53 2.61 -9.13
CA GLU A 161 15.55 2.96 -8.13
C GLU A 161 16.06 1.79 -7.27
N LEU A 162 15.25 0.73 -7.09
CA LEU A 162 15.58 -0.36 -6.16
C LEU A 162 16.40 -1.50 -6.78
N GLY A 163 16.82 -1.35 -8.04
CA GLY A 163 17.73 -2.28 -8.73
C GLY A 163 17.07 -3.60 -9.12
N ALA A 164 17.24 -3.98 -10.39
CA ALA A 164 16.69 -5.22 -10.95
C ALA A 164 17.30 -6.50 -10.32
N ASP A 165 18.50 -6.40 -9.75
CA ASP A 165 19.30 -7.56 -9.33
C ASP A 165 19.01 -8.07 -7.91
N HIS A 166 18.08 -7.45 -7.16
CA HIS A 166 17.76 -7.90 -5.80
C HIS A 166 16.81 -9.13 -5.83
N PRO A 167 17.01 -10.15 -4.98
CA PRO A 167 16.24 -11.40 -5.00
C PRO A 167 14.72 -11.24 -4.84
N VAL A 168 14.25 -10.13 -4.27
CA VAL A 168 12.82 -9.81 -4.09
C VAL A 168 12.21 -8.96 -5.22
N THR A 169 13.03 -8.31 -6.05
CA THR A 169 12.54 -7.31 -7.03
C THR A 169 11.64 -7.95 -8.10
N SER A 170 12.05 -9.08 -8.67
CA SER A 170 11.24 -9.76 -9.70
C SER A 170 9.86 -10.20 -9.18
N ARG A 171 9.77 -10.55 -7.90
CA ARG A 171 8.51 -10.96 -7.26
C ARG A 171 7.62 -9.78 -6.94
N GLU A 172 8.21 -8.70 -6.45
CA GLU A 172 7.49 -7.45 -6.24
C GLU A 172 6.93 -6.90 -7.56
N GLN A 173 7.70 -6.94 -8.65
CA GLN A 173 7.22 -6.51 -9.97
C GLN A 173 6.07 -7.39 -10.46
N ALA A 174 6.19 -8.72 -10.38
CA ALA A 174 5.11 -9.62 -10.76
C ALA A 174 3.85 -9.41 -9.91
N ALA A 175 4.00 -9.13 -8.62
CA ALA A 175 2.88 -8.80 -7.75
C ALA A 175 2.25 -7.45 -8.13
N LEU A 176 3.07 -6.44 -8.42
CA LEU A 176 2.61 -5.13 -8.87
C LEU A 176 1.83 -5.23 -10.18
N ASP A 177 2.38 -5.92 -11.18
CA ASP A 177 1.71 -6.16 -12.46
C ASP A 177 0.35 -6.82 -12.24
N ARG A 178 0.31 -7.83 -11.35
CA ARG A 178 -0.94 -8.52 -11.04
C ARG A 178 -1.96 -7.63 -10.34
N LEU A 179 -1.51 -6.77 -9.42
CA LEU A 179 -2.36 -5.78 -8.75
C LEU A 179 -2.91 -4.76 -9.75
N VAL A 180 -2.07 -4.25 -10.66
CA VAL A 180 -2.49 -3.37 -11.76
C VAL A 180 -3.58 -4.03 -12.61
N ASP A 181 -3.45 -5.32 -12.91
CA ASP A 181 -4.42 -6.07 -13.69
C ASP A 181 -5.76 -6.31 -12.96
N CYS A 182 -5.79 -6.30 -11.62
CA CYS A 182 -7.02 -6.53 -10.86
C CYS A 182 -7.78 -5.25 -10.50
N VAL A 183 -7.16 -4.08 -10.56
CA VAL A 183 -7.83 -2.83 -10.19
C VAL A 183 -8.65 -2.25 -11.35
N GLY A 184 -9.80 -1.66 -11.02
CA GLY A 184 -10.58 -0.89 -12.00
C GLY A 184 -9.94 0.44 -12.38
N ARG A 185 -9.02 0.95 -11.55
CA ARG A 185 -8.29 2.20 -11.77
C ARG A 185 -6.86 2.13 -11.25
N HIS A 186 -5.93 2.63 -12.06
CA HIS A 186 -4.53 2.78 -11.69
C HIS A 186 -4.11 4.26 -11.82
N ILE A 187 -3.59 4.83 -10.74
CA ILE A 187 -3.06 6.20 -10.68
C ILE A 187 -1.55 6.10 -10.46
N ARG A 188 -0.77 6.61 -11.42
CA ARG A 188 0.68 6.75 -11.27
C ARG A 188 1.03 8.17 -10.82
N LEU A 189 1.70 8.29 -9.69
CA LEU A 189 2.28 9.54 -9.22
C LEU A 189 3.76 9.59 -9.62
N GLY A 190 4.19 10.73 -10.16
CA GLY A 190 5.60 11.00 -10.45
C GLY A 190 6.22 11.94 -9.42
N GLU A 191 7.53 12.07 -9.45
CA GLU A 191 8.18 13.24 -8.86
C GLU A 191 7.60 14.47 -9.57
N ASN A 192 6.83 15.31 -8.86
CA ASN A 192 6.37 16.57 -9.42
C ASN A 192 7.58 17.31 -9.99
N GLY A 193 7.59 17.51 -11.31
CA GLY A 193 8.68 18.15 -12.02
C GLY A 193 8.98 19.51 -11.42
N ARG A 194 10.06 19.58 -10.64
CA ARG A 194 10.88 20.79 -10.58
C ARG A 194 11.73 20.79 -11.85
N THR A 195 11.21 21.43 -12.89
CA THR A 195 12.06 22.19 -13.81
C THR A 195 12.15 23.62 -13.31
#